data_AF-A0A497CAI8-F1
#
_entry.id   AF-A0A497CAI8-F1
#
_cell.length_a   1.000
_cell.length_b   1.000
_cell.length_c   1.000
_cell.angle_alpha   90.00
_cell.angle_beta   90.00
_cell.angle_gamma   90.00
#
_symmetry.space_group_name_H-M   'P 1'
#
loop_
_entity.id
_entity.type
_entity.pdbx_description
1 polymer ?
#
loop_
_entity_poly.entity_id
_entity_poly.type
_entity_poly.pdbx_seq_one_letter_code
_entity_poly.pdbx_strand_id
1 'polypeptide(L)'
;MTEQEIKAQDPEETTSEIVDLAELDEAEIVELQDSVVNTIAASQVDMQDSATKSITAETMTMTQSAAGFVTADVLTIGEECAVGMARVNQAEIVGGKIGTIISGSIEARDIETGAIVSRHVSGEKIHTSLLLAGNVEGSIETAVDTSQVLLFGLVMGIVTGLIMAVGRLLFGRQE
;
A
#
# COMPACT_ATOMS: atom_id res chain seq x y z
N MET A 1 62.52 -6.42 14.18
CA MET A 1 62.66 -5.44 13.07
C MET A 1 61.92 -6.04 11.88
N THR A 2 60.74 -5.60 11.47
CA THR A 2 59.98 -4.40 11.79
C THR A 2 58.52 -4.67 11.42
N GLU A 3 57.60 -4.27 12.30
CA GLU A 3 56.14 -4.24 12.10
C GLU A 3 55.77 -3.23 11.00
N GLN A 4 54.79 -3.58 10.15
CA GLN A 4 53.96 -2.60 9.47
C GLN A 4 52.50 -3.02 9.63
N GLU A 5 51.88 -2.42 10.65
CA GLU A 5 50.44 -2.34 10.82
C GLU A 5 49.82 -1.61 9.63
N ILE A 6 48.88 -2.27 8.96
CA ILE A 6 47.92 -1.61 8.08
C ILE A 6 46.87 -1.00 9.01
N LYS A 7 47.05 0.29 9.28
CA LYS A 7 46.14 1.14 10.05
C LYS A 7 44.78 1.14 9.35
N ALA A 8 43.80 0.49 9.98
CA ALA A 8 42.40 0.61 9.62
C ALA A 8 42.01 2.10 9.74
N GLN A 9 41.55 2.64 8.62
CA GLN A 9 41.06 4.00 8.52
C GLN A 9 39.64 4.00 9.11
N ASP A 10 39.53 4.71 10.22
CA ASP A 10 38.32 5.09 10.93
C ASP A 10 37.28 5.64 9.93
N PRO A 11 36.13 4.97 9.71
CA PRO A 11 35.03 5.61 9.01
C PRO A 11 34.45 6.66 9.96
N GLU A 12 34.61 7.91 9.54
CA GLU A 12 34.02 9.10 10.13
C GLU A 12 32.68 8.78 10.78
N GLU A 13 32.58 9.06 12.08
CA GLU A 13 31.33 9.10 12.82
C GLU A 13 30.40 10.10 12.13
N THR A 14 29.64 9.63 11.14
CA THR A 14 28.37 10.22 10.77
C THR A 14 27.53 10.10 12.03
N THR A 15 27.62 11.13 12.87
CA THR A 15 26.64 11.44 13.90
C THR A 15 25.36 11.66 13.12
N SER A 16 24.66 10.56 12.84
CA SER A 16 23.25 10.56 12.57
C SER A 16 22.68 11.31 13.77
N GLU A 17 22.23 12.53 13.52
CA GLU A 17 21.40 13.23 14.48
C GLU A 17 20.14 12.37 14.58
N ILE A 18 20.16 11.43 15.52
CA ILE A 18 19.02 10.63 15.90
C ILE A 18 18.08 11.63 16.55
N VAL A 19 17.23 12.26 15.75
CA VAL A 19 16.09 13.00 16.27
C VAL A 19 15.13 11.95 16.80
N ASP A 20 15.40 11.50 18.02
CA ASP A 20 14.52 10.65 18.82
C ASP A 20 13.38 11.57 19.29
N LEU A 21 12.43 11.85 18.39
CA LEU A 21 11.19 12.61 18.67
C LEU A 21 10.23 11.72 19.47
N ALA A 22 10.69 11.25 20.63
CA ALA A 22 9.88 10.61 21.65
C ALA A 22 9.14 11.63 22.53
N GLU A 23 9.09 12.90 22.11
CA GLU A 23 8.14 13.90 22.61
C GLU A 23 7.16 14.23 21.48
N LEU A 24 5.95 13.69 21.63
CA LEU A 24 4.75 14.07 20.88
C LEU A 24 4.47 15.56 21.11
N ASP A 25 5.15 16.42 20.36
CA ASP A 25 4.48 17.62 19.85
C ASP A 25 3.97 17.23 18.47
N GLU A 26 2.64 17.16 18.34
CA GLU A 26 1.97 17.05 17.05
C GLU A 26 2.41 18.24 16.20
N ALA A 27 3.44 18.02 15.38
CA ALA A 27 3.86 19.03 14.43
C ALA A 27 2.70 19.26 13.46
N GLU A 28 2.30 20.51 13.30
CA GLU A 28 1.19 20.85 12.39
C GLU A 28 1.57 20.47 10.94
N ILE A 29 2.82 20.74 10.56
CA ILE A 29 3.34 20.46 9.22
C ILE A 29 4.78 19.94 9.35
N VAL A 30 5.09 18.84 8.66
CA VAL A 30 6.44 18.30 8.51
C VAL A 30 6.76 18.19 7.03
N GLU A 31 7.85 18.83 6.62
CA GLU A 31 8.40 18.73 5.27
C GLU A 31 9.73 17.98 5.34
N LEU A 32 9.84 16.89 4.56
CA LEU A 32 11.07 16.14 4.40
C LEU A 32 11.57 16.29 2.98
N GLN A 33 12.82 16.74 2.87
CA GLN A 33 13.54 16.82 1.60
C GLN A 33 14.91 16.19 1.78
N ASP A 34 15.28 15.26 0.89
CA ASP A 34 16.58 14.56 0.89
C ASP A 34 16.96 14.00 2.28
N SER A 35 15.99 13.36 2.94
CA SER A 35 16.09 12.99 4.35
C SER A 35 15.66 11.55 4.61
N VAL A 36 16.28 10.93 5.63
CA VAL A 36 15.89 9.60 6.12
C VAL A 36 15.44 9.71 7.56
N VAL A 37 14.16 9.46 7.82
CA VAL A 37 13.56 9.58 9.15
C VAL A 37 12.99 8.24 9.59
N ASN A 38 13.02 7.93 10.88
CA ASN A 38 12.46 6.67 11.36
C ASN A 38 10.94 6.75 11.54
N THR A 39 10.45 7.80 12.22
CA THR A 39 9.03 7.94 12.54
C THR A 39 8.59 9.40 12.46
N ILE A 40 7.42 9.64 11.88
CA ILE A 40 6.79 10.95 11.78
C ILE A 40 5.36 10.85 12.31
N ALA A 41 4.97 11.83 13.13
CA ALA A 41 3.60 12.09 13.53
C ALA A 41 3.32 13.59 13.36
N ALA A 42 2.42 13.95 12.46
CA ALA A 42 2.11 15.34 12.15
C ALA A 42 0.73 15.47 11.50
N SER A 43 0.07 16.62 11.50
CA SER A 43 -1.20 16.78 10.78
C SER A 43 -0.97 16.70 9.26
N GLN A 44 0.06 17.37 8.76
CA GLN A 44 0.45 17.33 7.35
C GLN A 44 1.90 16.86 7.19
N VAL A 45 2.13 15.95 6.25
CA VAL A 45 3.47 15.47 5.88
C VAL A 45 3.67 15.63 4.38
N ASP A 46 4.70 16.35 3.97
CA ASP A 46 5.17 16.38 2.58
C ASP A 46 6.55 15.73 2.50
N MET A 47 6.70 14.75 1.63
CA MET A 47 7.95 14.03 1.42
C MET A 47 8.42 14.16 -0.03
N GLN A 48 9.64 14.66 -0.19
CA GLN A 48 10.34 14.72 -1.46
C GLN A 48 11.72 14.08 -1.32
N ASP A 49 12.07 13.15 -2.22
CA ASP A 49 13.38 12.48 -2.24
C ASP A 49 13.79 11.91 -0.86
N SER A 50 12.81 11.42 -0.10
CA SER A 50 12.98 11.08 1.31
C SER A 50 12.53 9.65 1.61
N ALA A 51 13.05 9.08 2.69
CA ALA A 51 12.70 7.73 3.12
C ALA A 51 12.29 7.69 4.60
N THR A 52 11.13 7.11 4.89
CA THR A 52 10.64 7.01 6.26
C THR A 52 10.12 5.62 6.62
N LYS A 53 10.44 5.11 7.81
CA LYS A 53 9.94 3.79 8.21
C LYS A 53 8.45 3.79 8.58
N SER A 54 7.98 4.77 9.35
CA SER A 54 6.59 4.85 9.83
C SER A 54 6.07 6.28 9.84
N ILE A 55 4.86 6.49 9.33
CA ILE A 55 4.25 7.83 9.21
C ILE A 55 2.81 7.74 9.66
N THR A 56 2.41 8.66 10.52
CA THR A 56 1.03 8.90 10.90
C THR A 56 0.70 10.35 10.61
N ALA A 57 -0.27 10.61 9.74
CA ALA A 57 -0.69 11.97 9.41
C ALA A 57 -2.19 12.08 9.14
N GLU A 58 -2.73 13.29 9.05
CA GLU A 58 -4.07 13.48 8.49
C GLU A 58 -3.98 13.53 6.96
N THR A 59 -3.08 14.38 6.46
CA THR A 59 -2.81 14.52 5.01
C THR A 59 -1.34 14.24 4.73
N MET A 60 -1.08 13.43 3.70
CA MET A 60 0.26 13.08 3.29
C MET A 60 0.44 13.22 1.79
N THR A 61 1.52 13.88 1.38
CA THR A 61 1.99 13.92 0.00
C THR A 61 3.36 13.26 -0.10
N MET A 62 3.56 12.42 -1.10
CA MET A 62 4.84 11.78 -1.40
C MET A 62 5.21 11.98 -2.86
N THR A 63 6.43 12.43 -3.12
CA THR A 63 7.02 12.49 -4.46
C THR A 63 8.43 11.91 -4.41
N GLN A 64 8.76 10.99 -5.31
CA GLN A 64 10.10 10.35 -5.37
C GLN A 64 10.59 9.83 -4.00
N SER A 65 9.66 9.32 -3.19
CA SER A 65 9.90 9.01 -1.78
C SER A 65 9.51 7.58 -1.42
N ALA A 66 10.09 7.06 -0.34
CA ALA A 66 9.82 5.72 0.16
C ALA A 66 9.26 5.73 1.59
N ALA A 67 8.24 4.93 1.85
CA ALA A 67 7.70 4.74 3.19
C ALA A 67 7.48 3.26 3.54
N GLY A 68 7.82 2.87 4.77
CA GLY A 68 7.55 1.51 5.25
C GLY A 68 6.07 1.30 5.55
N PHE A 69 5.57 2.05 6.54
CA PHE A 69 4.18 2.03 7.00
C PHE A 69 3.60 3.44 6.97
N VAL A 70 2.46 3.60 6.32
CA VAL A 70 1.74 4.87 6.21
C VAL A 70 0.35 4.70 6.79
N THR A 71 -0.02 5.56 7.74
CA THR A 71 -1.40 5.74 8.19
C THR A 71 -1.80 7.19 7.97
N ALA A 72 -2.78 7.44 7.11
CA ALA A 72 -3.27 8.78 6.85
C ALA A 72 -4.77 8.84 6.54
N ASP A 73 -5.43 9.99 6.68
CA ASP A 73 -6.79 10.12 6.16
C ASP A 73 -6.79 10.32 4.65
N VAL A 74 -5.90 11.18 4.15
CA VAL A 74 -5.67 11.46 2.74
C VAL A 74 -4.21 11.21 2.40
N LEU A 75 -3.96 10.42 1.36
CA LEU A 75 -2.63 10.13 0.86
C LEU A 75 -2.56 10.39 -0.65
N THR A 76 -1.68 11.29 -1.04
CA THR A 76 -1.35 11.59 -2.43
C THR A 76 0.05 11.09 -2.73
N ILE A 77 0.18 10.19 -3.69
CA ILE A 77 1.45 9.62 -4.12
C ILE A 77 1.70 10.04 -5.57
N GLY A 78 2.80 10.77 -5.79
CA GLY A 78 3.30 11.15 -7.09
C GLY A 78 4.06 10.01 -7.79
N GLU A 79 4.85 10.35 -8.80
CA GLU A 79 5.62 9.37 -9.54
C GLU A 79 6.81 8.84 -8.71
N GLU A 80 7.28 7.64 -9.07
CA GLU A 80 8.51 7.04 -8.52
C GLU A 80 8.53 6.85 -6.99
N CYS A 81 7.37 6.66 -6.36
CA CYS A 81 7.29 6.39 -4.93
C CYS A 81 7.24 4.89 -4.61
N ALA A 82 7.65 4.52 -3.39
CA ALA A 82 7.55 3.15 -2.89
C ALA A 82 6.94 3.11 -1.49
N VAL A 83 5.85 2.35 -1.30
CA VAL A 83 5.21 2.20 0.01
C VAL A 83 5.08 0.73 0.36
N GLY A 84 5.56 0.32 1.53
CA GLY A 84 5.41 -1.06 2.01
C GLY A 84 3.94 -1.39 2.32
N MET A 85 3.37 -0.67 3.26
CA MET A 85 1.96 -0.81 3.67
C MET A 85 1.33 0.56 3.90
N ALA A 86 0.17 0.81 3.28
CA ALA A 86 -0.62 2.02 3.48
C ALA A 86 -2.00 1.67 4.03
N ARG A 87 -2.42 2.31 5.11
CA ARG A 87 -3.80 2.35 5.59
C ARG A 87 -4.31 3.76 5.49
N VAL A 88 -5.27 4.01 4.60
CA VAL A 88 -5.81 5.35 4.41
C VAL A 88 -7.31 5.37 4.25
N ASN A 89 -7.94 6.54 4.33
CA ASN A 89 -9.37 6.65 4.00
C ASN A 89 -9.55 6.95 2.52
N GLN A 90 -8.73 7.85 1.96
CA GLN A 90 -8.69 8.22 0.56
C GLN A 90 -7.24 8.18 0.06
N ALA A 91 -7.02 7.52 -1.07
CA ALA A 91 -5.71 7.46 -1.73
C ALA A 91 -5.84 7.99 -3.15
N GLU A 92 -4.97 8.92 -3.52
CA GLU A 92 -4.73 9.32 -4.91
C GLU A 92 -3.30 8.93 -5.26
N ILE A 93 -3.14 8.05 -6.25
CA ILE A 93 -1.84 7.48 -6.60
C ILE A 93 -1.63 7.67 -8.09
N VAL A 94 -0.60 8.43 -8.46
CA VAL A 94 -0.28 8.73 -9.87
C VAL A 94 0.75 7.75 -10.44
N GLY A 95 1.60 7.18 -9.59
CA GLY A 95 2.55 6.15 -9.99
C GLY A 95 3.31 5.58 -8.80
N GLY A 96 4.03 4.48 -9.03
CA GLY A 96 4.91 3.89 -8.03
C GLY A 96 4.51 2.48 -7.59
N LYS A 97 5.21 2.00 -6.55
CA LYS A 97 5.16 0.61 -6.09
C LYS A 97 4.61 0.53 -4.69
N ILE A 98 3.47 -0.11 -4.51
CA ILE A 98 2.83 -0.24 -3.20
C ILE A 98 2.69 -1.71 -2.81
N GLY A 99 3.32 -2.16 -1.75
CA GLY A 99 3.22 -3.54 -1.30
C GLY A 99 1.76 -3.92 -0.96
N THR A 100 1.15 -3.20 -0.03
CA THR A 100 -0.26 -3.40 0.34
C THR A 100 -0.94 -2.08 0.66
N ILE A 101 -2.14 -1.88 0.13
CA ILE A 101 -2.97 -0.71 0.46
C ILE A 101 -4.34 -1.14 0.96
N ILE A 102 -4.74 -0.56 2.08
CA ILE A 102 -6.07 -0.69 2.67
C ILE A 102 -6.69 0.69 2.65
N SER A 103 -7.73 0.89 1.84
CA SER A 103 -8.38 2.19 1.73
C SER A 103 -9.91 2.13 1.71
N GLY A 104 -10.57 3.23 2.03
CA GLY A 104 -11.99 3.40 1.75
C GLY A 104 -12.24 3.62 0.26
N SER A 105 -11.46 4.51 -0.34
CA SER A 105 -11.50 4.89 -1.76
C SER A 105 -10.08 5.03 -2.31
N ILE A 106 -9.84 4.50 -3.51
CA ILE A 106 -8.55 4.61 -4.20
C ILE A 106 -8.83 5.15 -5.59
N GLU A 107 -8.16 6.25 -5.94
CA GLU A 107 -8.01 6.70 -7.31
C GLU A 107 -6.55 6.47 -7.71
N ALA A 108 -6.32 5.58 -8.67
CA ALA A 108 -4.98 5.14 -9.02
C ALA A 108 -4.74 5.18 -10.53
N ARG A 109 -3.61 5.75 -10.93
CA ARG A 109 -3.09 5.75 -12.29
C ARG A 109 -1.73 5.08 -12.28
N ASP A 110 -1.50 4.14 -13.18
CA ASP A 110 -0.18 3.53 -13.43
C ASP A 110 0.57 3.03 -12.17
N ILE A 111 -0.09 2.16 -11.40
CA ILE A 111 0.44 1.66 -10.13
C ILE A 111 0.79 0.18 -10.21
N GLU A 112 1.89 -0.21 -9.56
CA GLU A 112 2.23 -1.60 -9.30
C GLU A 112 1.99 -1.90 -7.83
N THR A 113 1.12 -2.87 -7.53
CA THR A 113 0.83 -3.23 -6.15
C THR A 113 0.72 -4.72 -5.91
N GLY A 114 1.11 -5.14 -4.71
CA GLY A 114 0.96 -6.53 -4.28
C GLY A 114 -0.49 -6.84 -3.97
N ALA A 115 -1.09 -6.08 -3.05
CA ALA A 115 -2.47 -6.30 -2.62
C ALA A 115 -3.23 -4.99 -2.39
N ILE A 116 -4.45 -4.92 -2.90
CA ILE A 116 -5.40 -3.83 -2.64
C ILE A 116 -6.60 -4.39 -1.88
N VAL A 117 -6.96 -3.73 -0.77
CA VAL A 117 -8.23 -3.92 -0.08
C VAL A 117 -8.95 -2.58 -0.01
N SER A 118 -10.04 -2.42 -0.76
CA SER A 118 -10.79 -1.17 -0.77
C SER A 118 -12.30 -1.36 -0.91
N ARG A 119 -13.09 -0.35 -0.54
CA ARG A 119 -14.53 -0.36 -0.86
C ARG A 119 -14.77 0.12 -2.29
N HIS A 120 -14.02 1.14 -2.71
CA HIS A 120 -14.10 1.70 -4.06
C HIS A 120 -12.69 1.85 -4.63
N VAL A 121 -12.48 1.37 -5.86
CA VAL A 121 -11.23 1.53 -6.61
C VAL A 121 -11.58 2.07 -7.98
N SER A 122 -11.00 3.21 -8.32
CA SER A 122 -11.15 3.86 -9.61
C SER A 122 -9.79 4.12 -10.23
N GLY A 123 -9.72 4.04 -11.57
CA GLY A 123 -8.58 4.53 -12.32
C GLY A 123 -8.12 3.66 -13.47
N GLU A 124 -6.89 3.90 -13.93
CA GLU A 124 -6.37 3.36 -15.19
C GLU A 124 -4.99 2.72 -14.97
N LYS A 125 -4.77 1.53 -15.54
CA LYS A 125 -3.48 0.79 -15.47
C LYS A 125 -3.04 0.43 -14.06
N ILE A 126 -3.95 -0.19 -13.31
CA ILE A 126 -3.65 -0.73 -11.98
C ILE A 126 -3.16 -2.17 -12.14
N HIS A 127 -1.87 -2.40 -11.92
CA HIS A 127 -1.26 -3.73 -11.91
C HIS A 127 -1.26 -4.25 -10.47
N THR A 128 -2.12 -5.23 -10.17
CA THR A 128 -2.18 -5.83 -8.83
C THR A 128 -2.17 -7.34 -8.87
N SER A 129 -1.48 -7.95 -7.90
CA SER A 129 -1.51 -9.41 -7.72
C SER A 129 -2.78 -9.88 -7.04
N LEU A 130 -3.31 -9.09 -6.09
CA LEU A 130 -4.54 -9.40 -5.36
C LEU A 130 -5.40 -8.13 -5.21
N LEU A 131 -6.64 -8.20 -5.68
CA LEU A 131 -7.62 -7.12 -5.55
C LEU A 131 -8.84 -7.62 -4.79
N LEU A 132 -9.13 -6.99 -3.64
CA LEU A 132 -10.38 -7.15 -2.92
C LEU A 132 -11.09 -5.80 -2.86
N ALA A 133 -12.01 -5.57 -3.81
CA ALA A 133 -12.75 -4.32 -3.94
C ALA A 133 -14.27 -4.57 -3.92
N GLY A 134 -15.02 -3.69 -3.23
CA GLY A 134 -16.48 -3.73 -3.26
C GLY A 134 -17.07 -3.22 -4.58
N ASN A 135 -16.46 -2.18 -5.14
CA ASN A 135 -16.81 -1.59 -6.42
C ASN A 135 -15.52 -1.16 -7.14
N VAL A 136 -15.48 -1.39 -8.45
CA VAL A 136 -14.35 -1.11 -9.32
C VAL A 136 -14.84 -0.34 -10.54
N GLU A 137 -14.26 0.82 -10.81
CA GLU A 137 -14.63 1.68 -11.93
C GLU A 137 -13.39 2.11 -12.73
N GLY A 138 -13.19 1.54 -13.92
CA GLY A 138 -12.05 1.86 -14.77
C GLY A 138 -11.36 0.63 -15.37
N SER A 139 -10.29 0.88 -16.13
CA SER A 139 -9.51 -0.14 -16.82
C SER A 139 -8.43 -0.71 -15.90
N ILE A 140 -8.78 -1.76 -15.15
CA ILE A 140 -7.86 -2.49 -14.27
C ILE A 140 -7.29 -3.69 -15.01
N GLU A 141 -5.97 -3.71 -15.21
CA GLU A 141 -5.25 -4.88 -15.71
C GLU A 141 -4.77 -5.74 -14.52
N THR A 142 -5.66 -6.58 -14.01
CA THR A 142 -5.32 -7.60 -13.02
C THR A 142 -4.65 -8.79 -13.69
N ALA A 143 -3.54 -9.29 -13.13
CA ALA A 143 -2.89 -10.53 -13.59
C ALA A 143 -3.82 -11.77 -13.50
N VAL A 144 -4.90 -11.67 -12.70
CA VAL A 144 -6.02 -12.62 -12.66
C VAL A 144 -7.29 -11.86 -13.05
N ASP A 145 -7.77 -12.08 -14.26
CA ASP A 145 -8.97 -11.45 -14.80
C ASP A 145 -10.19 -11.63 -13.86
N THR A 146 -10.63 -10.55 -13.21
CA THR A 146 -11.80 -10.56 -12.31
C THR A 146 -13.06 -11.01 -13.04
N SER A 147 -13.18 -10.65 -14.33
CA SER A 147 -14.23 -11.07 -15.24
C SER A 147 -14.34 -12.59 -15.37
N GLN A 148 -13.19 -13.28 -15.40
CA GLN A 148 -13.14 -14.73 -15.54
C GLN A 148 -13.46 -15.41 -14.20
N VAL A 149 -12.92 -14.91 -13.08
CA VAL A 149 -13.18 -15.46 -11.74
C VAL A 149 -14.66 -15.40 -11.36
N LEU A 150 -15.34 -14.30 -11.69
CA LEU A 150 -16.78 -14.15 -11.41
C LEU A 150 -17.63 -15.12 -12.24
N LEU A 151 -17.27 -15.34 -13.50
CA LEU A 151 -17.91 -16.33 -14.36
C LEU A 151 -17.70 -17.75 -13.84
N PHE A 152 -16.48 -18.09 -13.41
CA PHE A 152 -16.18 -19.39 -12.80
C PHE A 152 -16.95 -19.61 -11.49
N GLY A 153 -17.01 -18.60 -10.62
CA GLY A 153 -17.78 -18.65 -9.38
C GLY A 153 -19.27 -18.84 -9.62
N LEU A 154 -19.84 -18.12 -10.59
CA LEU A 154 -21.24 -18.24 -10.98
C LEU A 154 -21.55 -19.64 -11.55
N VAL A 155 -20.71 -20.14 -12.45
CA VAL A 155 -20.89 -21.48 -13.04
C VAL A 155 -20.78 -22.57 -11.96
N MET A 156 -19.77 -22.51 -11.09
CA MET A 156 -19.62 -23.48 -9.99
C MET A 156 -20.77 -23.39 -8.99
N GLY A 157 -21.25 -22.19 -8.68
CA GLY A 157 -22.41 -21.98 -7.82
C GLY A 157 -23.69 -22.59 -8.39
N ILE A 158 -23.95 -22.40 -9.69
CA ILE A 158 -25.11 -22.98 -10.37
C ILE A 158 -25.02 -24.51 -10.40
N VAL A 159 -23.86 -25.07 -10.76
CA VAL A 159 -23.67 -26.53 -10.82
C VAL A 159 -23.87 -27.14 -9.43
N THR A 160 -23.24 -26.57 -8.41
CA THR A 160 -23.37 -27.04 -7.02
C THR A 160 -24.80 -26.90 -6.52
N GLY A 161 -25.45 -25.77 -6.81
CA GLY A 161 -26.85 -25.53 -6.47
C GLY A 161 -27.80 -26.53 -7.12
N LEU A 162 -27.57 -26.89 -8.39
CA LEU A 162 -28.36 -27.89 -9.10
C LEU A 162 -28.16 -29.30 -8.53
N ILE A 163 -26.91 -29.69 -8.24
CA ILE A 163 -26.61 -30.99 -7.63
C ILE A 163 -27.29 -31.08 -6.25
N MET A 164 -27.22 -30.02 -5.45
CA MET A 164 -27.85 -29.99 -4.13
C MET A 164 -29.38 -30.00 -4.22
N ALA A 165 -29.97 -29.29 -5.19
CA ALA A 165 -31.40 -29.28 -5.42
C ALA A 165 -31.93 -30.66 -5.85
N VAL A 166 -31.23 -31.33 -6.78
CA VAL A 166 -31.57 -32.68 -7.24
C VAL A 166 -31.37 -33.70 -6.11
N GLY A 167 -30.26 -33.62 -5.38
CA GLY A 167 -29.99 -34.47 -4.22
C GLY A 167 -31.08 -34.32 -3.16
N ARG A 168 -31.49 -33.08 -2.83
CA ARG A 168 -32.58 -32.83 -1.88
C ARG A 168 -33.92 -33.36 -2.37
N LEU A 169 -34.21 -33.28 -3.67
CA LEU A 169 -35.46 -33.80 -4.24
C LEU A 169 -35.52 -35.33 -4.20
N LEU A 170 -34.40 -36.01 -4.48
CA LEU A 170 -34.33 -37.47 -4.53
C LEU A 170 -34.22 -38.11 -3.14
N PHE A 171 -33.52 -37.46 -2.20
CA PHE A 171 -33.29 -37.99 -0.85
C PHE A 171 -34.20 -37.37 0.23
N GLY A 172 -35.01 -36.37 -0.11
CA GLY A 172 -35.89 -35.66 0.83
C GLY A 172 -37.30 -36.25 1.04
N ARG A 173 -37.58 -37.47 0.56
CA ARG A 173 -38.88 -38.17 0.75
C ARG A 173 -38.75 -39.45 1.57
N GLN A 174 -38.03 -39.38 2.69
CA GLN A 174 -38.14 -40.38 3.75
C GLN A 174 -38.67 -39.72 5.03
N GLU A 175 -39.95 -39.34 4.99
CA GLU A 175 -40.84 -39.24 6.15
C GLU A 175 -42.21 -39.76 5.73
#